data_AF-A0A6L6H5A1-F1
#
_entry.id   AF-A0A6L6H5A1-F1
#
_cell.length_a   1.000
_cell.length_b   1.000
_cell.length_c   1.000
_cell.angle_alpha   90.00
_cell.angle_beta   90.00
_cell.angle_gamma   90.00
#
_symmetry.space_group_name_H-M   'P 1'
#
loop_
_entity.id
_entity.type
_entity.pdbx_description
1 polymer ?
#
loop_
_entity_poly.entity_id
_entity_poly.type
_entity_poly.pdbx_seq_one_letter_code
_entity_poly.pdbx_strand_id
1 'polypeptide(L)'
;MYENTLKKAKLFAIVNLVLFLATLGVNYLGSSGFFNGQSQADISDQYLTLISPAPFTFSIWGVIYSLVLIPLVYLLIKRKNRISASRSC
;
A
#
# COMPACT_ATOMS: atom_id res chain seq x y z
N MET A 1 22.28 16.84 -15.54
CA MET A 1 21.23 17.26 -14.57
C MET A 1 19.97 16.39 -14.67
N TYR A 2 19.30 16.32 -15.84
CA TYR A 2 18.05 15.57 -16.05
C TYR A 2 18.11 14.06 -15.73
N GLU A 3 19.18 13.38 -16.15
CA GLU A 3 19.41 11.94 -15.91
C GLU A 3 19.35 11.54 -14.42
N ASN A 4 19.98 12.32 -13.55
CA ASN A 4 20.03 12.02 -12.12
C ASN A 4 18.65 12.19 -11.46
N THR A 5 17.85 13.16 -11.93
CA THR A 5 16.48 13.36 -11.45
C THR A 5 15.58 12.18 -11.85
N LEU A 6 15.70 11.66 -13.07
CA LEU A 6 14.96 10.48 -13.52
C LEU A 6 15.33 9.21 -12.75
N LYS A 7 16.63 9.02 -12.45
CA LYS A 7 17.11 7.89 -11.64
C LYS A 7 16.61 7.97 -10.20
N LYS A 8 16.63 9.15 -9.58
CA LYS A 8 16.06 9.36 -8.24
C LYS A 8 14.56 9.08 -8.21
N ALA A 9 13.80 9.64 -9.16
CA ALA A 9 12.37 9.37 -9.29
C ALA A 9 12.07 7.88 -9.51
N LYS A 10 12.95 7.14 -10.24
CA LYS A 10 12.86 5.68 -10.37
C LYS A 10 12.94 4.97 -9.04
N LEU A 11 14.00 5.30 -8.31
CA LEU A 11 14.28 4.70 -7.01
C LEU A 11 13.11 4.96 -6.06
N PHE A 12 12.65 6.20 -5.95
CA PHE A 12 11.50 6.54 -5.10
C PHE A 12 10.24 5.76 -5.48
N ALA A 13 9.90 5.65 -6.77
CA ALA A 13 8.71 4.89 -7.18
C ALA A 13 8.79 3.40 -6.79
N ILE A 14 9.96 2.78 -6.97
CA ILE A 14 10.18 1.37 -6.60
C ILE A 14 10.15 1.20 -5.08
N VAL A 15 10.84 2.07 -4.34
CA VAL A 15 10.87 2.02 -2.87
C VAL A 15 9.47 2.20 -2.29
N ASN A 16 8.68 3.15 -2.79
CA ASN A 16 7.30 3.34 -2.34
C ASN A 16 6.43 2.10 -2.62
N LEU A 17 6.59 1.45 -3.79
CA LEU A 17 5.87 0.21 -4.09
C LEU A 17 6.26 -0.92 -3.12
N VAL A 18 7.55 -1.10 -2.85
CA VAL A 18 8.04 -2.13 -1.92
C VAL A 18 7.53 -1.87 -0.50
N LEU A 19 7.60 -0.63 -0.03
CA LEU A 19 7.08 -0.24 1.28
C LEU A 19 5.58 -0.46 1.37
N PHE A 20 4.82 -0.11 0.32
CA PHE A 20 3.38 -0.35 0.27
C PHE A 20 3.04 -1.85 0.37
N LEU A 21 3.76 -2.70 -0.37
CA LEU A 21 3.58 -4.16 -0.29
C LEU A 21 3.97 -4.72 1.09
N ALA A 22 5.04 -4.20 1.69
CA ALA A 22 5.43 -4.56 3.05
C ALA A 22 4.35 -4.16 4.07
N THR A 23 3.77 -2.97 3.95
CA THR A 23 2.64 -2.51 4.79
C THR A 23 1.42 -3.43 4.62
N LEU A 24 1.07 -3.80 3.38
CA LEU A 24 0.00 -4.77 3.10
C LEU A 24 0.27 -6.12 3.78
N GLY A 25 1.49 -6.63 3.67
CA GLY A 25 1.91 -7.88 4.31
C GLY A 25 1.79 -7.81 5.83
N VAL A 26 2.33 -6.77 6.47
CA VAL A 26 2.24 -6.59 7.92
C VAL A 26 0.80 -6.44 8.39
N ASN A 27 -0.03 -5.69 7.65
CA ASN A 27 -1.43 -5.50 8.02
C ASN A 27 -2.24 -6.79 7.87
N TYR A 28 -1.98 -7.57 6.82
CA TYR A 28 -2.57 -8.90 6.62
C TYR A 28 -2.15 -9.91 7.70
N LEU A 29 -0.87 -9.93 8.08
CA LEU A 29 -0.41 -10.77 9.20
C LEU A 29 -1.06 -10.33 10.52
N GLY A 30 -1.25 -9.03 10.72
CA GLY A 30 -2.00 -8.50 11.87
C GLY A 30 -3.48 -8.86 11.86
N SER A 31 -4.13 -8.86 10.69
CA SER A 31 -5.56 -9.19 10.57
C SER A 31 -5.85 -10.68 10.57
N SER A 32 -4.88 -11.53 10.22
CA SER A 32 -5.00 -13.00 10.29
C SER A 32 -4.77 -13.56 11.70
N GLY A 33 -4.35 -12.72 12.66
CA GLY A 33 -4.03 -13.15 14.01
C GLY A 33 -2.65 -13.81 14.18
N PHE A 34 -1.75 -13.67 13.19
CA PHE A 34 -0.43 -14.30 13.20
C PHE A 34 0.42 -13.93 14.43
N PHE A 35 0.32 -12.67 14.91
CA PHE A 35 1.18 -12.19 15.99
C PHE A 35 0.72 -12.62 17.40
N ASN A 36 -0.59 -12.65 17.68
CA ASN A 36 -1.14 -12.87 19.03
C ASN A 36 -2.21 -13.97 19.09
N GLY A 37 -2.38 -14.76 18.02
CA GLY A 37 -3.42 -15.79 17.92
C GLY A 37 -4.85 -15.25 17.82
N GLN A 38 -5.02 -13.93 17.76
CA GLN A 38 -6.28 -13.22 17.67
C GLN A 38 -6.16 -12.12 16.62
N SER A 39 -7.16 -11.99 15.75
CA SER A 39 -7.25 -10.87 14.81
C SER A 39 -7.67 -9.58 15.51
N GLN A 40 -7.52 -8.45 14.82
CA GLN A 40 -8.05 -7.17 15.29
C GLN A 40 -9.58 -7.20 15.43
N ALA A 41 -10.27 -8.00 14.61
CA ALA A 41 -11.72 -8.19 14.72
C ALA A 41 -12.05 -8.98 15.98
N ASP A 42 -11.33 -10.07 16.26
CA ASP A 42 -11.57 -10.89 17.46
C ASP A 42 -11.35 -10.10 18.75
N ILE A 43 -10.29 -9.28 18.80
CA ILE A 43 -10.02 -8.40 19.95
C ILE A 43 -11.13 -7.34 20.09
N SER A 44 -11.59 -6.77 18.98
CA SER A 44 -12.70 -5.79 19.00
C SER A 44 -14.01 -6.41 19.49
N ASP A 45 -14.29 -7.65 19.10
CA ASP A 45 -15.48 -8.40 19.51
C ASP A 45 -15.40 -8.83 20.99
N GLN A 46 -14.19 -9.06 21.50
CA GLN A 46 -13.96 -9.39 22.92
C GLN A 46 -14.22 -8.20 23.86
N TYR A 47 -13.91 -6.98 23.42
CA TYR A 47 -14.04 -5.76 24.23
C TYR A 47 -15.09 -4.83 23.63
N LEU A 48 -16.36 -5.20 23.78
CA LEU A 48 -17.49 -4.38 23.35
C LEU A 48 -17.60 -3.11 24.20
N THR A 49 -17.54 -1.97 23.53
CA THR A 49 -17.73 -0.63 24.08
C THR A 49 -18.79 0.11 23.25
N LEU A 50 -19.29 1.25 23.72
CA LEU A 50 -20.23 2.08 22.95
C LEU A 50 -19.68 2.54 21.59
N ILE A 51 -18.37 2.42 21.38
CA ILE A 51 -17.66 2.85 20.17
C ILE A 51 -16.97 1.70 19.44
N SER A 52 -17.22 0.45 19.83
CA SER A 52 -16.60 -0.69 19.16
C SER A 52 -17.09 -0.74 17.71
N PRO A 53 -16.16 -0.81 16.73
CA PRO A 53 -16.53 -0.82 15.33
C PRO A 53 -17.27 -2.12 15.00
N ALA A 54 -18.19 -2.04 14.05
CA ALA A 54 -18.82 -3.22 13.50
C ALA A 54 -17.79 -4.06 12.70
N PRO A 55 -17.99 -5.37 12.52
CA PRO A 55 -17.04 -6.23 11.82
C PRO A 55 -16.72 -5.77 10.39
N PHE A 56 -17.66 -5.10 9.71
CA PHE A 56 -17.44 -4.57 8.37
C PHE A 56 -16.48 -3.36 8.35
N THR A 57 -16.25 -2.68 9.47
CA THR A 57 -15.36 -1.50 9.52
C THR A 57 -13.94 -1.87 9.09
N PHE A 58 -13.49 -3.11 9.33
CA PHE A 58 -12.18 -3.59 8.88
C PHE A 58 -12.08 -3.75 7.34
N SER A 59 -13.20 -3.76 6.61
CA SER A 59 -13.17 -3.83 5.14
C SER A 59 -12.62 -2.55 4.47
N ILE A 60 -12.61 -1.41 5.19
CA ILE A 60 -12.15 -0.12 4.67
C ILE A 60 -10.68 -0.17 4.21
N TRP A 61 -9.87 -1.06 4.80
CA TRP A 61 -8.48 -1.25 4.42
C TRP A 61 -8.32 -1.62 2.94
N GLY A 62 -9.22 -2.43 2.38
CA GLY A 62 -9.20 -2.76 0.95
C GLY A 62 -9.40 -1.55 0.04
N VAL A 63 -10.28 -0.63 0.44
CA VAL A 63 -10.52 0.62 -0.29
C VAL A 63 -9.29 1.54 -0.21
N ILE A 64 -8.73 1.72 0.99
CA ILE A 64 -7.52 2.53 1.20
C ILE A 64 -6.35 2.00 0.39
N TYR A 65 -6.11 0.69 0.41
CA TYR A 65 -5.04 0.08 -0.38
C TYR A 65 -5.26 0.24 -1.87
N SER A 66 -6.50 0.13 -2.34
CA SER A 66 -6.82 0.39 -3.75
C SER A 66 -6.53 1.83 -4.15
N LEU A 67 -6.95 2.80 -3.32
CA LEU A 67 -6.71 4.23 -3.54
C LEU A 67 -5.21 4.59 -3.56
N VAL A 68 -4.38 3.89 -2.78
CA VAL A 68 -2.92 4.09 -2.77
C VAL A 68 -2.23 3.34 -3.92
N LEU A 69 -2.72 2.16 -4.30
CA LEU A 69 -2.16 1.37 -5.39
C LEU A 69 -2.31 2.07 -6.75
N ILE A 70 -3.45 2.71 -7.01
CA ILE A 70 -3.74 3.43 -8.26
C ILE A 70 -2.64 4.46 -8.62
N PRO A 71 -2.29 5.45 -7.77
CA PRO A 71 -1.25 6.42 -8.09
C PRO A 71 0.14 5.78 -8.21
N LEU A 72 0.44 4.72 -7.45
CA LEU A 72 1.71 3.98 -7.58
C LEU A 72 1.83 3.33 -8.96
N VAL A 73 0.78 2.64 -9.42
CA VAL A 73 0.74 2.01 -10.75
C VAL A 73 0.78 3.06 -11.85
N TYR A 74 0.00 4.15 -11.72
CA TYR A 74 -0.01 5.25 -12.67
C TYR A 74 1.40 5.88 -12.84
N LEU A 75 2.12 6.11 -11.73
CA LEU A 75 3.47 6.66 -11.75
C LEU A 75 4.45 5.73 -12.48
N LEU A 76 4.33 4.42 -12.31
CA LEU A 76 5.18 3.43 -12.96
C LEU A 76 4.92 3.35 -14.48
N ILE A 77 3.65 3.34 -14.90
CA ILE A 77 3.25 3.32 -16.31
C ILE A 77 3.69 4.61 -17.02
N LYS A 78 3.34 5.77 -16.46
CA LYS A 78 3.69 7.08 -17.04
C LYS A 78 5.20 7.23 -17.22
N ARG A 79 5.98 6.66 -16.31
CA ARG A 79 7.44 6.72 -16.37
C ARG A 79 8.04 5.81 -17.43
N LYS A 80 7.49 4.62 -17.67
CA LYS A 80 7.90 3.76 -18.81
C LYS A 80 7.80 4.53 -20.13
N ASN A 81 6.68 5.23 -20.33
CA ASN A 81 6.42 6.01 -21.55
C ASN A 81 7.41 7.18 -21.74
N ARG A 82 7.76 7.90 -20.65
CA ARG A 82 8.74 9.00 -20.70
C ARG A 82 10.17 8.54 -21.04
N ILE A 83 10.57 7.38 -20.52
CA ILE A 83 11.91 6.82 -20.81
C ILE A 83 12.02 6.39 -22.28
N SER A 84 10.97 5.76 -22.83
CA SER A 84 10.97 5.37 -24.24
C SER A 84 11.05 6.57 -25.18
N ALA A 85 10.29 7.63 -24.92
CA ALA A 85 10.33 8.85 -25.73
C ALA A 85 11.69 9.57 -25.71
N SER A 86 12.41 9.53 -24.57
CA SER A 86 13.74 10.15 -24.43
C SER A 86 14.87 9.38 -25.13
N ARG A 87 14.68 8.10 -25.46
CA ARG A 87 15.72 7.28 -26.14
C ARG A 87 15.59 7.26 -27.66
N SER A 88 14.48 7.78 -28.19
CA SER A 88 14.20 7.83 -29.63
C SER A 88 14.57 9.16 -30.28
N CYS A 89 15.14 10.10 -29.52
CA CYS A 89 15.67 11.39 -29.97
C CYS A 89 17.17 11.41 -29.66
#